data_AF-A0A1V5JTS0-F1
#
_entry.id   AF-A0A1V5JTS0-F1
#
_cell.length_a   1.000
_cell.length_b   1.000
_cell.length_c   1.000
_cell.angle_alpha   90.00
_cell.angle_beta   90.00
_cell.angle_gamma   90.00
#
_symmetry.space_group_name_H-M   'P 1'
#
loop_
_entity.id
_entity.type
_entity.pdbx_description
1 polymer ?
#
loop_
_entity_poly.entity_id
_entity_poly.type
_entity_poly.pdbx_seq_one_letter_code
_entity_poly.pdbx_strand_id
1 'polypeptide(L)'
;MQLSLEDVSFALILKQLIEESFDGIIFAVNAETRKGLIFKEGRLCAVQSNRTDELLGSILISQGQISAEANEASLRRARIERRKQGEILLEQELISPAAIAEALNLQTEKRFGELFGWSQGFVKITPKPRIDKPHLFGSDEFKALVRRLILANCTSTVVIAALSPFAAAKPQPLSDDLPRDTGVNLMEILAQPVHQTLAVSEAGARALLALFCTGALNFEKNRYQDLIDSLSQMLASLENQDPFEVFGLSRHCSDDQLKRAYIKIAKEHHPDVYAYAQDAQVKHLSTEIFAHIQKAYEAVKRIREGKPAEDEVCFDNDEIRQELLFRQANEALRLRDYQKSLDLFRVLTKLSPDNRVYAEAFIKTLYLKWQASKRGSSLEIKLAIKDALTRFPESDQLYLLLGWVFKKEGSNKAIEAFRQAVRINPNNTEARRELRLIEMRGGLKNM
;
A
#
# COMPACT_ATOMS: atom_id res chain seq x y z
N MET A 1 10.33 -20.87 -19.58
CA MET A 1 9.25 -20.02 -19.01
C MET A 1 9.67 -18.56 -19.08
N GLN A 2 8.77 -17.64 -19.40
CA GLN A 2 9.04 -16.19 -19.36
C GLN A 2 8.06 -15.55 -18.38
N LEU A 3 8.57 -14.72 -17.47
CA LEU A 3 7.83 -14.04 -16.42
C LEU A 3 8.01 -12.52 -16.56
N SER A 4 6.97 -11.76 -16.26
CA SER A 4 7.05 -10.31 -16.09
C SER A 4 7.45 -9.97 -14.65
N LEU A 5 8.35 -9.00 -14.48
CA LEU A 5 8.74 -8.48 -13.17
C LEU A 5 7.70 -7.52 -12.57
N GLU A 6 6.70 -7.13 -13.36
CA GLU A 6 5.52 -6.41 -12.86
C GLU A 6 4.58 -7.35 -12.09
N ASP A 7 4.51 -8.62 -12.50
CA ASP A 7 3.65 -9.63 -11.89
C ASP A 7 4.33 -10.33 -10.71
N VAL A 8 5.62 -10.69 -10.86
CA VAL A 8 6.38 -11.44 -9.86
C VAL A 8 7.77 -10.85 -9.70
N SER A 9 8.10 -10.38 -8.50
CA SER A 9 9.41 -9.80 -8.22
C SER A 9 10.55 -10.82 -8.37
N PHE A 10 11.75 -10.34 -8.70
CA PHE A 10 12.93 -11.19 -8.79
C PHE A 10 13.22 -11.94 -7.48
N ALA A 11 12.92 -11.34 -6.32
CA ALA A 11 13.08 -11.97 -5.01
C ALA A 11 12.19 -13.23 -4.87
N LEU A 12 10.94 -13.17 -5.33
CA LEU A 12 10.02 -14.32 -5.29
C LEU A 12 10.38 -15.37 -6.33
N ILE A 13 10.85 -14.97 -7.51
CA ILE A 13 11.41 -15.90 -8.50
C ILE A 13 12.59 -16.65 -7.85
N LEU A 14 13.52 -15.92 -7.21
CA LEU A 14 14.68 -16.52 -6.59
C LEU A 14 14.34 -17.49 -5.46
N LYS A 15 13.33 -17.16 -4.65
CA LYS A 15 12.79 -18.07 -3.63
C LYS A 15 12.42 -19.42 -4.24
N GLN A 16 11.64 -19.42 -5.32
CA GLN A 16 11.24 -20.64 -6.01
C GLN A 16 12.45 -21.43 -6.53
N LEU A 17 13.44 -20.76 -7.12
CA LEU A 17 14.65 -21.43 -7.63
C LEU A 17 15.43 -22.12 -6.52
N ILE A 18 15.50 -21.51 -5.33
CA ILE A 18 16.16 -22.09 -4.15
C ILE A 18 15.37 -23.31 -3.66
N GLU A 19 14.05 -23.20 -3.51
CA GLU A 19 13.17 -24.28 -3.04
C GLU A 19 13.17 -25.49 -3.98
N GLU A 20 13.17 -25.26 -5.29
CA GLU A 20 13.16 -26.29 -6.32
C GLU A 20 14.57 -26.83 -6.65
N SER A 21 15.62 -26.32 -6.00
CA SER A 21 17.01 -26.66 -6.31
C SER A 21 17.34 -26.53 -7.80
N PHE A 22 16.89 -25.44 -8.42
CA PHE A 22 16.91 -25.24 -9.87
C PHE A 22 18.32 -25.30 -10.49
N ASP A 23 18.42 -25.99 -11.64
CA ASP A 23 19.58 -26.05 -12.52
C ASP A 23 19.28 -25.41 -13.89
N GLY A 24 20.01 -24.34 -14.22
CA GLY A 24 19.81 -23.70 -15.52
C GLY A 24 20.35 -22.30 -15.66
N ILE A 25 19.81 -21.60 -16.65
CA ILE A 25 20.21 -20.25 -17.03
C ILE A 25 18.99 -19.33 -16.98
N ILE A 26 19.20 -18.15 -16.40
CA ILE A 26 18.20 -17.10 -16.28
C ILE A 26 18.68 -15.89 -17.05
N PHE A 27 17.82 -15.39 -17.94
CA PHE A 27 18.06 -14.16 -18.67
C PHE A 27 17.08 -13.10 -18.19
N ALA A 28 17.59 -12.07 -17.52
CA ALA A 28 16.82 -10.93 -17.05
C ALA A 28 17.05 -9.73 -17.97
N VAL A 29 15.98 -9.06 -18.39
CA VAL A 29 16.02 -7.90 -19.29
C VAL A 29 15.13 -6.80 -18.73
N ASN A 30 15.68 -5.60 -18.54
CA ASN A 30 14.94 -4.40 -18.18
C ASN A 30 15.51 -3.22 -18.98
N ALA A 31 14.67 -2.65 -19.85
CA ALA A 31 15.06 -1.67 -20.86
C ALA A 31 16.31 -2.14 -21.65
N GLU A 32 17.40 -1.38 -21.59
CA GLU A 32 18.67 -1.70 -22.25
C GLU A 32 19.55 -2.67 -21.43
N THR A 33 19.24 -2.88 -20.15
CA THR A 33 20.04 -3.73 -19.28
C THR A 33 19.67 -5.19 -19.46
N ARG A 34 20.67 -6.04 -19.70
CA ARG A 34 20.55 -7.48 -19.91
C ARG A 34 21.52 -8.19 -18.97
N LYS A 35 20.99 -9.10 -18.16
CA LYS A 35 21.80 -9.92 -17.24
C LYS A 35 21.56 -11.41 -17.50
N GLY A 36 22.65 -12.17 -17.47
CA GLY A 36 22.65 -13.63 -17.60
C GLY A 36 23.15 -14.25 -16.31
N LEU A 37 22.33 -15.10 -15.70
CA LEU A 37 22.64 -15.79 -14.45
C LEU A 37 22.67 -17.30 -14.68
N ILE A 38 23.63 -17.97 -14.05
CA ILE A 38 23.74 -19.43 -14.08
C ILE A 38 23.49 -19.93 -12.66
N PHE A 39 22.56 -20.87 -12.53
CA PHE A 39 22.20 -21.50 -11.28
C PHE A 39 22.49 -22.99 -11.33
N LYS A 40 22.94 -23.53 -10.20
CA LYS A 40 23.08 -24.95 -9.95
C LYS A 40 22.57 -25.26 -8.53
N GLU A 41 21.71 -26.25 -8.38
CA GLU A 41 21.10 -26.64 -7.10
C GLU A 41 20.50 -25.43 -6.36
N GLY A 42 19.82 -24.56 -7.09
CA GLY A 42 19.21 -23.33 -6.55
C GLY A 42 20.21 -22.24 -6.14
N ARG A 43 21.51 -22.40 -6.40
CA ARG A 43 22.58 -21.46 -6.00
C ARG A 43 23.24 -20.79 -7.19
N LEU A 44 23.63 -19.52 -7.02
CA LEU A 44 24.28 -18.74 -8.07
C LEU A 44 25.72 -19.23 -8.34
N CYS A 45 26.00 -19.55 -9.60
CA CYS A 45 27.33 -19.93 -10.09
C CYS A 45 28.03 -18.82 -10.88
N ALA A 46 27.26 -17.95 -11.55
CA ALA A 46 27.81 -16.83 -12.31
C ALA A 46 26.72 -15.79 -12.61
N VAL A 47 27.15 -14.53 -12.70
CA VAL A 47 26.33 -13.42 -13.17
C VAL A 47 27.10 -12.56 -14.17
N GLN A 48 26.51 -12.31 -15.33
CA GLN A 48 27.02 -11.45 -16.38
C GLN A 48 26.04 -10.31 -16.66
N SER A 49 26.56 -9.17 -17.05
CA SER A 49 25.79 -7.98 -17.39
C SER A 49 26.41 -7.25 -18.58
N ASN A 50 25.57 -6.58 -19.36
CA ASN A 50 26.01 -5.72 -20.46
C ASN A 50 26.35 -4.28 -20.02
N ARG A 51 26.17 -3.92 -18.74
CA ARG A 51 26.49 -2.59 -18.23
C ARG A 51 28.00 -2.38 -18.04
N THR A 52 28.51 -1.28 -18.56
CA THR A 52 29.94 -0.95 -18.50
C THR A 52 30.40 -0.53 -17.12
N ASP A 53 29.54 0.08 -16.31
CA ASP A 53 29.82 0.48 -14.94
C ASP A 53 29.85 -0.72 -13.95
N GLU A 54 29.52 -1.92 -14.42
CA GLU A 54 29.61 -3.18 -13.67
C GLU A 54 30.78 -4.07 -14.14
N LEU A 55 31.67 -3.55 -15.00
CA LEU A 55 32.89 -4.24 -15.40
C LEU A 55 33.93 -4.21 -14.26
N LEU A 56 34.88 -5.16 -14.30
CA LEU A 56 35.87 -5.32 -13.23
C LEU A 56 36.71 -4.06 -13.10
N GLY A 57 37.22 -3.57 -14.23
CA GLY A 57 37.96 -2.31 -14.30
C GLY A 57 37.24 -1.10 -13.70
N SER A 58 35.94 -0.95 -14.01
CA SER A 58 35.12 0.16 -13.51
C SER A 58 35.00 0.12 -11.97
N ILE A 59 34.85 -1.08 -11.41
CA ILE A 59 34.80 -1.29 -9.95
C ILE A 59 36.17 -0.99 -9.33
N LEU A 60 37.26 -1.48 -9.92
CA LEU A 60 38.61 -1.22 -9.45
C LEU A 60 38.98 0.27 -9.45
N ILE A 61 38.56 1.01 -10.47
CA ILE A 61 38.69 2.48 -10.49
C ILE A 61 37.88 3.10 -9.37
N SER A 62 36.63 2.68 -9.17
CA SER A 62 35.76 3.26 -8.12
C SER A 62 36.28 3.02 -6.70
N GLN A 63 37.04 1.94 -6.49
CA GLN A 63 37.72 1.65 -5.22
C GLN A 63 39.11 2.30 -5.10
N GLY A 64 39.56 3.06 -6.11
CA GLY A 64 40.89 3.66 -6.14
C GLY A 64 42.04 2.66 -6.25
N GLN A 65 41.77 1.42 -6.66
CA GLN A 65 42.78 0.36 -6.76
C GLN A 65 43.64 0.49 -8.03
N ILE A 66 43.08 1.02 -9.13
CA ILE A 66 43.79 1.27 -10.38
C ILE A 66 43.38 2.62 -10.98
N SER A 67 44.23 3.21 -11.82
CA SER A 67 43.90 4.42 -12.57
C SER A 67 43.04 4.13 -13.81
N ALA A 68 42.42 5.17 -14.38
CA ALA A 68 41.64 5.04 -15.62
C ALA A 68 42.51 4.60 -16.80
N GLU A 69 43.75 5.10 -16.87
CA GLU A 69 44.75 4.75 -17.89
C GLU A 69 45.17 3.29 -17.76
N ALA A 70 45.41 2.82 -16.54
CA ALA A 70 45.74 1.42 -16.25
C ALA A 70 44.59 0.46 -16.65
N ASN A 71 43.34 0.86 -16.38
CA ASN A 71 42.17 0.10 -16.82
C ASN A 71 42.09 0.02 -18.35
N GLU A 72 42.28 1.13 -19.07
CA GLU A 72 42.21 1.15 -20.53
C GLU A 72 43.34 0.33 -21.17
N ALA A 73 44.57 0.44 -20.64
CA ALA A 73 45.72 -0.35 -21.10
C ALA A 73 45.49 -1.86 -20.88
N SER A 74 45.04 -2.26 -19.69
CA SER A 74 44.76 -3.67 -19.37
C SER A 74 43.61 -4.24 -20.20
N LEU A 75 42.54 -3.47 -20.47
CA LEU A 75 41.45 -3.88 -21.36
C LEU A 75 41.90 -4.05 -22.81
N ARG A 76 42.73 -3.13 -23.34
CA ARG A 76 43.29 -3.25 -24.69
C ARG A 76 44.11 -4.53 -24.83
N ARG A 77 45.00 -4.78 -23.86
CA ARG A 77 45.82 -5.99 -23.83
C ARG A 77 44.98 -7.26 -23.69
N ALA A 78 43.97 -7.27 -22.82
CA ALA A 78 43.04 -8.39 -22.65
C ALA A 78 42.35 -8.79 -23.96
N ARG A 79 41.94 -7.81 -24.77
CA ARG A 79 41.32 -8.05 -26.07
C ARG A 79 42.29 -8.64 -27.09
N ILE A 80 43.52 -8.12 -27.16
CA ILE A 80 44.55 -8.57 -28.09
C ILE A 80 44.99 -9.99 -27.74
N GLU A 81 45.28 -10.25 -26.46
CA GLU A 81 45.78 -11.53 -25.97
C GLU A 81 44.67 -12.58 -25.73
N ARG A 82 43.39 -12.18 -25.83
CA ARG A 82 42.22 -13.02 -25.49
C ARG A 82 42.29 -13.62 -24.09
N ARG A 83 42.79 -12.84 -23.12
CA ARG A 83 42.94 -13.22 -21.71
C ARG A 83 41.97 -12.43 -20.82
N LYS A 84 41.77 -12.89 -19.58
CA LYS A 84 40.96 -12.15 -18.61
C LYS A 84 41.73 -10.91 -18.15
N GLN A 85 41.04 -9.76 -18.06
CA GLN A 85 41.65 -8.51 -17.59
C GLN A 85 42.33 -8.66 -16.22
N GLY A 86 41.72 -9.40 -15.29
CA GLY A 86 42.29 -9.63 -13.97
C GLY A 86 43.66 -10.32 -13.99
N GLU A 87 43.89 -11.26 -14.92
CA GLU A 87 45.19 -11.93 -15.06
C GLU A 87 46.27 -10.95 -15.50
N ILE A 88 45.94 -10.05 -16.42
CA ILE A 88 46.86 -9.02 -16.92
C ILE A 88 47.18 -8.01 -15.82
N LEU A 89 46.19 -7.60 -15.02
CA LEU A 89 46.41 -6.67 -13.92
C LEU A 89 47.32 -7.27 -12.83
N LEU A 90 47.22 -8.56 -12.54
CA LEU A 90 48.13 -9.26 -11.63
C LEU A 90 49.54 -9.39 -12.20
N GLU A 91 49.66 -9.76 -13.48
CA GLU A 91 50.94 -9.88 -14.17
C GLU A 91 51.71 -8.55 -14.20
N GLN A 92 50.99 -7.43 -14.29
CA GLN A 92 51.58 -6.09 -14.26
C GLN A 92 51.81 -5.55 -12.84
N GLU A 93 51.53 -6.35 -11.80
CA GLU A 93 51.65 -5.97 -10.39
C GLU A 93 50.87 -4.68 -10.03
N LEU A 94 49.85 -4.34 -10.83
CA LEU A 94 49.03 -3.14 -10.64
C LEU A 94 47.99 -3.32 -9.53
N ILE A 95 47.75 -4.57 -9.10
CA ILE A 95 46.76 -4.92 -8.10
C ILE A 95 47.14 -6.21 -7.38
N SER A 96 46.72 -6.34 -6.13
CA SER A 96 46.91 -7.56 -5.36
C SER A 96 45.85 -8.63 -5.68
N PRO A 97 46.16 -9.92 -5.51
CA PRO A 97 45.17 -11.00 -5.61
C PRO A 97 43.96 -10.80 -4.69
N ALA A 98 44.18 -10.26 -3.48
CA ALA A 98 43.14 -9.97 -2.51
C ALA A 98 42.19 -8.86 -3.02
N ALA A 99 42.73 -7.77 -3.55
CA ALA A 99 41.95 -6.67 -4.10
C ALA A 99 41.15 -7.09 -5.34
N ILE A 100 41.69 -7.97 -6.20
CA ILE A 100 40.92 -8.55 -7.30
C ILE A 100 39.76 -9.40 -6.78
N ALA A 101 40.00 -10.26 -5.80
CA ALA A 101 38.96 -11.11 -5.24
C ALA A 101 37.83 -10.28 -4.62
N GLU A 102 38.18 -9.23 -3.88
CA GLU A 102 37.22 -8.28 -3.33
C GLU A 102 36.40 -7.57 -4.42
N ALA A 103 37.06 -7.08 -5.48
CA ALA A 103 36.39 -6.43 -6.59
C ALA A 103 35.48 -7.37 -7.40
N LEU A 104 35.84 -8.64 -7.53
CA LEU A 104 34.98 -9.66 -8.15
C LEU A 104 33.74 -9.98 -7.30
N ASN A 105 33.89 -9.98 -5.97
CA ASN A 105 32.76 -10.11 -5.05
C ASN A 105 31.81 -8.92 -5.18
N LEU A 106 32.35 -7.69 -5.10
CA LEU A 106 31.55 -6.46 -5.30
C LEU A 106 30.90 -6.41 -6.68
N GLN A 107 31.58 -6.89 -7.72
CA GLN A 107 30.99 -7.02 -9.05
C GLN A 107 29.78 -7.96 -9.06
N THR A 108 29.92 -9.11 -8.41
CA THR A 108 28.85 -10.10 -8.31
C THR A 108 27.66 -9.50 -7.56
N GLU A 109 27.92 -8.82 -6.44
CA GLU A 109 26.91 -8.16 -5.63
C GLU A 109 26.21 -7.03 -6.36
N LYS A 110 26.93 -6.17 -7.08
CA LYS A 110 26.33 -5.09 -7.86
C LYS A 110 25.43 -5.66 -8.97
N ARG A 111 25.96 -6.61 -9.74
CA ARG A 111 25.22 -7.24 -10.84
C ARG A 111 23.95 -7.96 -10.37
N PHE A 112 24.08 -8.73 -9.30
CA PHE A 112 22.99 -9.54 -8.76
C PHE A 112 22.01 -8.69 -7.95
N GLY A 113 22.51 -7.74 -7.16
CA GLY A 113 21.76 -6.86 -6.27
C GLY A 113 20.77 -5.96 -7.00
N GLU A 114 21.16 -5.36 -8.12
CA GLU A 114 20.26 -4.49 -8.90
C GLU A 114 18.95 -5.19 -9.31
N LEU A 115 18.98 -6.51 -9.55
CA LEU A 115 17.80 -7.27 -9.98
C LEU A 115 16.68 -7.25 -8.92
N PHE A 116 17.04 -7.16 -7.64
CA PHE A 116 16.07 -7.11 -6.53
C PHE A 116 15.29 -5.79 -6.48
N GLY A 117 15.82 -4.73 -7.08
CA GLY A 117 15.16 -3.43 -7.19
C GLY A 117 14.32 -3.26 -8.46
N TRP A 118 14.37 -4.19 -9.41
CA TRP A 118 13.63 -4.08 -10.67
C TRP A 118 12.13 -4.35 -10.44
N SER A 119 11.30 -3.34 -10.73
CA SER A 119 9.84 -3.43 -10.70
C SER A 119 9.20 -3.69 -12.07
N GLN A 120 10.02 -3.76 -13.13
CA GLN A 120 9.59 -3.94 -14.51
C GLN A 120 10.65 -4.72 -15.31
N GLY A 121 10.25 -5.25 -16.46
CA GLY A 121 11.10 -6.08 -17.31
C GLY A 121 10.71 -7.55 -17.28
N PHE A 122 11.55 -8.40 -17.88
CA PHE A 122 11.23 -9.80 -18.09
C PHE A 122 12.36 -10.72 -17.65
N VAL A 123 11.98 -11.87 -17.12
CA VAL A 123 12.88 -12.96 -16.76
C VAL A 123 12.53 -14.20 -17.56
N LYS A 124 13.47 -14.69 -18.35
CA LYS A 124 13.38 -15.96 -19.06
C LYS A 124 14.19 -17.02 -18.35
N ILE A 125 13.51 -18.04 -17.85
CA ILE A 125 14.11 -19.19 -17.16
C ILE A 125 14.22 -20.35 -18.15
N THR A 126 15.44 -20.85 -18.32
CA THR A 126 15.80 -21.95 -19.22
C THR A 126 16.50 -23.05 -18.42
N PRO A 127 15.80 -24.16 -18.10
CA PRO A 127 16.42 -25.31 -17.44
C PRO A 127 17.59 -25.85 -18.27
N LYS A 128 18.64 -26.33 -17.60
CA LYS A 128 19.76 -26.99 -18.28
C LYS A 128 20.21 -28.19 -17.46
N PRO A 129 20.20 -29.41 -18.03
CA PRO A 129 20.42 -30.65 -17.28
C PRO A 129 21.83 -30.80 -16.71
N ARG A 130 22.79 -30.00 -17.20
CA ARG A 130 24.17 -30.03 -16.73
C ARG A 130 24.77 -28.63 -16.68
N ILE A 131 25.29 -28.28 -15.50
CA ILE A 131 26.02 -27.04 -15.24
C ILE A 131 27.44 -27.39 -14.76
N ASP A 132 28.41 -27.23 -15.66
CA ASP A 132 29.84 -27.43 -15.38
C ASP A 132 30.47 -26.14 -14.82
N LYS A 133 29.84 -25.54 -13.79
CA LYS A 133 30.40 -24.41 -13.05
C LYS A 133 30.25 -24.64 -11.54
N PRO A 134 31.28 -24.33 -10.73
CA PRO A 134 31.17 -24.40 -9.29
C PRO A 134 30.23 -23.30 -8.76
N HIS A 135 29.73 -23.48 -7.55
CA HIS A 135 29.01 -22.43 -6.84
C HIS A 135 29.97 -21.30 -6.45
N LEU A 136 29.49 -20.06 -6.47
CA LEU A 136 30.27 -18.91 -5.98
C LEU A 136 30.32 -18.87 -4.45
N PHE A 137 29.29 -19.41 -3.79
CA PHE A 137 29.08 -19.32 -2.35
C PHE A 137 28.62 -20.68 -1.79
N GLY A 138 28.91 -20.91 -0.51
CA GLY A 138 28.24 -21.97 0.27
C GLY A 138 26.72 -21.74 0.35
N SER A 139 25.96 -22.76 0.80
CA SER A 139 24.49 -22.64 0.91
C SER A 139 24.07 -21.50 1.84
N ASP A 140 24.64 -21.44 3.04
CA ASP A 140 24.29 -20.43 4.04
C ASP A 140 24.82 -19.04 3.67
N GLU A 141 26.03 -18.98 3.11
CA GLU A 141 26.61 -17.75 2.56
C GLU A 141 25.74 -17.17 1.43
N PHE A 142 25.22 -18.03 0.54
CA PHE A 142 24.32 -17.60 -0.53
C PHE A 142 23.01 -17.05 0.04
N LYS A 143 22.40 -17.72 1.03
CA LYS A 143 21.20 -17.21 1.69
C LYS A 143 21.47 -15.87 2.40
N ALA A 144 22.62 -15.73 3.07
CA ALA A 144 23.01 -14.46 3.70
C ALA A 144 23.22 -13.33 2.68
N LEU A 145 23.85 -13.64 1.54
CA LEU A 145 23.96 -12.71 0.41
C LEU A 145 22.57 -12.28 -0.08
N VAL A 146 21.66 -13.22 -0.31
CA VAL A 146 20.30 -12.92 -0.79
C VAL A 146 19.56 -12.01 0.19
N ARG A 147 19.58 -12.31 1.50
CA ARG A 147 18.94 -11.46 2.51
C ARG A 147 19.52 -10.04 2.49
N ARG A 148 20.84 -9.91 2.49
CA ARG A 148 21.52 -8.61 2.44
C ARG A 148 21.16 -7.83 1.17
N LEU A 149 21.09 -8.48 0.01
CA LEU A 149 20.72 -7.82 -1.24
C LEU A 149 19.25 -7.39 -1.27
N ILE A 150 18.33 -8.18 -0.71
CA ILE A 150 16.92 -7.79 -0.54
C ILE A 150 16.82 -6.55 0.37
N LEU A 151 17.49 -6.57 1.52
CA LEU A 151 17.51 -5.46 2.48
C LEU A 151 18.05 -4.16 1.86
N ALA A 152 19.11 -4.28 1.04
CA ALA A 152 19.78 -3.13 0.44
C ALA A 152 19.10 -2.58 -0.83
N ASN A 153 18.52 -3.45 -1.67
CA ASN A 153 18.14 -3.08 -3.04
C ASN A 153 16.64 -3.13 -3.34
N CYS A 154 15.82 -3.86 -2.57
CA CYS A 154 14.38 -3.90 -2.83
C CYS A 154 13.73 -2.54 -2.51
N THR A 155 12.99 -2.00 -3.46
CA THR A 155 12.18 -0.79 -3.27
C THR A 155 10.90 -1.11 -2.49
N SER A 156 10.32 -0.12 -1.81
CA SER A 156 9.05 -0.30 -1.07
C SER A 156 7.94 -0.85 -1.97
N THR A 157 7.87 -0.41 -3.23
CA THR A 157 6.91 -0.91 -4.22
C THR A 157 7.08 -2.41 -4.45
N VAL A 158 8.30 -2.89 -4.66
CA VAL A 158 8.58 -4.32 -4.88
C VAL A 158 8.25 -5.14 -3.62
N VAL A 159 8.59 -4.63 -2.43
CA VAL A 159 8.32 -5.30 -1.16
C VAL A 159 6.82 -5.40 -0.90
N ILE A 160 6.09 -4.29 -1.07
CA ILE A 160 4.63 -4.26 -0.89
C ILE A 160 3.98 -5.22 -1.87
N ALA A 161 4.34 -5.19 -3.16
CA ALA A 161 3.78 -6.11 -4.16
C ALA A 161 4.03 -7.57 -3.78
N ALA A 162 5.25 -7.91 -3.33
CA ALA A 162 5.61 -9.27 -2.96
C ALA A 162 4.93 -9.79 -1.69
N LEU A 163 4.65 -8.91 -0.73
CA LEU A 163 4.09 -9.27 0.58
C LEU A 163 2.58 -9.03 0.71
N SER A 164 1.97 -8.23 -0.18
CA SER A 164 0.52 -7.95 -0.17
C SER A 164 -0.36 -9.21 -0.20
N PRO A 165 -0.03 -10.27 -0.97
CA PRO A 165 -0.80 -11.52 -0.92
C PRO A 165 -0.85 -12.16 0.47
N PHE A 166 0.09 -11.83 1.35
CA PHE A 166 0.20 -12.34 2.71
C PHE A 166 -0.21 -11.31 3.77
N ALA A 167 -0.82 -10.19 3.38
CA ALA A 167 -1.12 -9.05 4.25
C ALA A 167 -1.80 -9.44 5.58
N ALA A 168 -2.77 -10.36 5.55
CA ALA A 168 -3.50 -10.81 6.73
C ALA A 168 -2.75 -11.88 7.55
N ALA A 169 -1.77 -12.55 6.97
CA ALA A 169 -1.06 -13.64 7.61
C ALA A 169 -0.09 -13.11 8.68
N LYS A 170 0.13 -13.93 9.71
CA LYS A 170 1.25 -13.73 10.64
C LYS A 170 2.47 -14.48 10.10
N PRO A 171 3.66 -13.87 10.11
CA PRO A 171 4.89 -14.56 9.77
C PRO A 171 5.16 -15.69 10.76
N GLN A 172 5.53 -16.86 10.26
CA GLN A 172 5.82 -18.03 11.07
C GLN A 172 7.25 -18.50 10.84
N PRO A 173 8.12 -18.43 11.87
CA PRO A 173 9.48 -18.92 11.75
C PRO A 173 9.48 -20.45 11.59
N LEU A 174 10.32 -20.95 10.69
CA LEU A 174 10.47 -22.40 10.46
C LEU A 174 11.46 -23.05 11.45
N SER A 175 12.26 -22.24 12.15
CA SER A 175 13.19 -22.64 13.20
C SER A 175 13.33 -21.56 14.26
N ASP A 176 13.68 -21.96 15.48
CA ASP A 176 13.95 -21.03 16.59
C ASP A 176 15.20 -20.17 16.35
N ASP A 177 16.17 -20.70 15.60
CA ASP A 177 17.40 -19.97 15.24
C ASP A 177 17.20 -19.23 13.91
N LEU A 178 16.62 -18.04 13.99
CA LEU A 178 16.46 -17.16 12.84
C LEU A 178 17.77 -16.43 12.50
N PRO A 179 18.01 -16.13 11.21
CA PRO A 179 19.14 -15.31 10.79
C PRO A 179 19.17 -13.93 11.47
N ARG A 180 20.31 -13.58 12.07
CA ARG A 180 20.53 -12.31 12.78
C ARG A 180 21.06 -11.19 11.91
N ASP A 181 21.32 -11.47 10.63
CA ASP A 181 21.86 -10.55 9.62
C ASP A 181 20.81 -9.60 9.03
N THR A 182 19.59 -9.57 9.58
CA THR A 182 18.50 -8.69 9.15
C THR A 182 18.58 -7.27 9.71
N GLY A 183 19.30 -7.07 10.82
CA GLY A 183 19.49 -5.75 11.44
C GLY A 183 18.23 -5.15 12.09
N VAL A 184 17.17 -5.95 12.31
CA VAL A 184 15.90 -5.50 12.88
C VAL A 184 15.47 -6.37 14.07
N ASN A 185 14.58 -5.85 14.91
CA ASN A 185 14.01 -6.61 16.02
C ASN A 185 12.96 -7.61 15.51
N LEU A 186 13.39 -8.86 15.28
CA LEU A 186 12.50 -9.91 14.75
C LEU A 186 11.32 -10.21 15.66
N MET A 187 11.47 -10.11 16.98
CA MET A 187 10.37 -10.39 17.92
C MET A 187 9.17 -9.46 17.71
N GLU A 188 9.43 -8.19 17.41
CA GLU A 188 8.38 -7.21 17.15
C GLU A 188 7.67 -7.47 15.81
N ILE A 189 8.46 -7.80 14.79
CA ILE A 189 7.97 -8.03 13.43
C ILE A 189 7.12 -9.32 13.37
N LEU A 190 7.57 -10.40 14.01
CA LEU A 190 6.87 -11.69 14.02
C LEU A 190 5.58 -11.67 14.85
N ALA A 191 5.44 -10.72 15.79
CA ALA A 191 4.26 -10.61 16.64
C ALA A 191 3.02 -10.08 15.90
N GLN A 192 3.21 -9.43 14.75
CA GLN A 192 2.18 -8.69 14.03
C GLN A 192 1.87 -9.31 12.65
N PRO A 193 0.65 -9.12 12.11
CA PRO A 193 0.37 -9.44 10.72
C PRO A 193 1.21 -8.63 9.73
N VAL A 194 1.46 -9.19 8.54
CA VAL A 194 2.32 -8.58 7.51
C VAL A 194 1.90 -7.15 7.14
N HIS A 195 0.59 -6.86 7.04
CA HIS A 195 0.11 -5.50 6.71
C HIS A 195 0.50 -4.45 7.75
N GLN A 196 0.62 -4.82 9.03
CA GLN A 196 1.04 -3.89 10.08
C GLN A 196 2.53 -3.58 9.94
N THR A 197 3.36 -4.59 9.67
CA THR A 197 4.79 -4.38 9.38
C THR A 197 4.99 -3.50 8.16
N LEU A 198 4.24 -3.75 7.07
CA LEU A 198 4.28 -2.93 5.85
C LEU A 198 3.94 -1.46 6.10
N ALA A 199 3.02 -1.18 7.03
CA ALA A 199 2.60 0.18 7.36
C ALA A 199 3.56 0.92 8.31
N VAL A 200 4.26 0.19 9.19
CA VAL A 200 5.02 0.78 10.31
C VAL A 200 6.53 0.79 10.06
N SER A 201 7.07 -0.19 9.33
CA SER A 201 8.53 -0.35 9.19
C SER A 201 8.94 -0.87 7.82
N GLU A 202 9.54 0.00 7.01
CA GLU A 202 10.12 -0.37 5.71
C GLU A 202 11.25 -1.40 5.87
N ALA A 203 12.14 -1.18 6.84
CA ALA A 203 13.22 -2.13 7.15
C ALA A 203 12.66 -3.49 7.61
N GLY A 204 11.60 -3.47 8.42
CA GLY A 204 10.92 -4.68 8.87
C GLY A 204 10.25 -5.45 7.73
N ALA A 205 9.63 -4.74 6.79
CA ALA A 205 9.02 -5.35 5.61
C ALA A 205 10.08 -5.99 4.69
N ARG A 206 11.21 -5.32 4.45
CA ARG A 206 12.33 -5.91 3.70
C ARG A 206 12.90 -7.13 4.42
N ALA A 207 13.00 -7.11 5.75
CA ALA A 207 13.45 -8.24 6.54
C ALA A 207 12.49 -9.43 6.46
N LEU A 208 11.17 -9.20 6.48
CA LEU A 208 10.18 -10.25 6.26
C LEU A 208 10.33 -10.91 4.89
N LEU A 209 10.45 -10.10 3.83
CA LEU A 209 10.67 -10.61 2.48
C LEU A 209 11.99 -11.40 2.40
N ALA A 210 13.06 -10.90 3.01
CA ALA A 210 14.37 -11.54 3.02
C ALA A 210 14.33 -12.92 3.71
N LEU A 211 13.70 -13.01 4.87
CA LEU A 211 13.54 -14.27 5.60
C LEU A 211 12.64 -15.25 4.84
N PHE A 212 11.55 -14.77 4.25
CA PHE A 212 10.64 -15.57 3.43
C PHE A 212 11.35 -16.15 2.20
N CYS A 213 12.07 -15.30 1.45
CA CYS A 213 12.79 -15.70 0.24
C CYS A 213 13.96 -16.65 0.49
N THR A 214 14.47 -16.72 1.72
CA THR A 214 15.58 -17.63 2.08
C THR A 214 15.14 -18.84 2.90
N GLY A 215 13.83 -19.04 3.04
CA GLY A 215 13.24 -20.20 3.71
C GLY A 215 13.46 -20.21 5.22
N ALA A 216 13.58 -19.05 5.86
CA ALA A 216 13.67 -18.93 7.32
C ALA A 216 12.28 -18.77 7.97
N LEU A 217 11.29 -18.29 7.21
CA LEU A 217 9.90 -18.20 7.63
C LEU A 217 8.96 -18.54 6.49
N ASN A 218 7.71 -18.85 6.83
CA ASN A 218 6.59 -18.88 5.90
C ASN A 218 5.48 -17.93 6.38
N PHE A 219 4.47 -17.75 5.53
CA PHE A 219 3.22 -17.12 5.92
C PHE A 219 2.18 -18.23 5.95
N GLU A 220 1.52 -18.43 7.09
CA GLU A 220 0.41 -19.39 7.17
C GLU A 220 -0.60 -19.05 6.07
N LYS A 221 -0.87 -20.01 5.17
CA LYS A 221 -2.05 -19.92 4.30
C LYS A 221 -3.24 -19.78 5.24
N ASN A 222 -4.05 -18.72 5.07
CA ASN A 222 -5.27 -18.60 5.85
C ASN A 222 -6.04 -19.92 5.68
N ARG A 223 -6.45 -20.57 6.78
CA ARG A 223 -7.24 -21.81 6.72
C ARG A 223 -8.54 -21.65 5.92
N TYR A 224 -8.96 -20.40 5.68
CA TYR A 224 -10.09 -20.04 4.85
C TYR A 224 -9.70 -19.42 3.50
N GLN A 225 -8.44 -19.52 3.05
CA GLN A 225 -8.01 -18.90 1.79
C GLN A 225 -8.85 -19.40 0.61
N ASP A 226 -9.06 -20.71 0.51
CA ASP A 226 -9.88 -21.29 -0.57
C ASP A 226 -11.35 -20.80 -0.48
N LEU A 227 -11.85 -20.56 0.74
CA LEU A 227 -13.17 -19.97 0.97
C LEU A 227 -13.20 -18.48 0.57
N ILE A 228 -12.15 -17.72 0.91
CA ILE A 228 -12.00 -16.31 0.53
C ILE A 228 -11.96 -16.18 -1.00
N ASP A 229 -11.21 -17.04 -1.68
CA ASP A 229 -11.10 -17.06 -3.14
C ASP A 229 -12.46 -17.40 -3.76
N SER A 230 -13.17 -18.40 -3.22
CA SER A 230 -14.52 -18.76 -3.65
C SER A 230 -15.53 -17.62 -3.46
N LEU A 231 -15.52 -16.93 -2.32
CA LEU A 231 -16.41 -15.80 -2.04
C LEU A 231 -16.09 -14.60 -2.95
N SER A 232 -14.80 -14.34 -3.20
CA SER A 232 -14.37 -13.27 -4.10
C SER A 232 -14.81 -13.52 -5.54
N GLN A 233 -14.66 -14.75 -6.02
CA GLN A 233 -15.13 -15.14 -7.36
C GLN A 233 -16.66 -15.02 -7.48
N MET A 234 -17.39 -15.37 -6.42
CA MET A 234 -18.84 -15.20 -6.37
C MET A 234 -19.26 -13.73 -6.41
N LEU A 235 -18.61 -12.88 -5.62
CA LEU A 235 -18.88 -11.44 -5.61
C LEU A 235 -18.68 -10.84 -7.01
N ALA A 236 -17.55 -11.16 -7.66
CA ALA A 236 -17.26 -10.71 -9.03
C ALA A 236 -18.29 -11.25 -10.05
N SER A 237 -18.83 -12.46 -9.85
CA SER A 237 -19.91 -12.99 -10.69
C SER A 237 -21.22 -12.23 -10.47
N LEU A 238 -21.56 -11.89 -9.22
CA LEU A 238 -22.80 -11.19 -8.88
C LEU A 238 -22.79 -9.73 -9.36
N GLU A 239 -21.63 -9.08 -9.35
CA GLU A 239 -21.47 -7.72 -9.87
C GLU A 239 -21.79 -7.61 -11.38
N ASN A 240 -21.60 -8.69 -12.13
CA ASN A 240 -21.78 -8.72 -13.59
C ASN A 240 -23.10 -9.36 -14.06
N GLN A 241 -23.99 -9.77 -13.14
CA GLN A 241 -25.26 -10.45 -13.48
C GLN A 241 -26.45 -9.49 -13.49
N ASP A 242 -27.41 -9.72 -14.38
CA ASP A 242 -28.70 -9.02 -14.37
C ASP A 242 -29.47 -9.37 -13.07
N PRO A 243 -30.22 -8.42 -12.45
CA PRO A 243 -30.94 -8.67 -11.20
C PRO A 243 -31.89 -9.88 -11.22
N PHE A 244 -32.44 -10.25 -12.37
CA PHE A 244 -33.26 -11.46 -12.51
C PHE A 244 -32.41 -12.74 -12.59
N GLU A 245 -31.23 -12.66 -13.19
CA GLU A 245 -30.26 -13.76 -13.30
C GLU A 245 -29.66 -14.14 -11.94
N VAL A 246 -29.43 -13.15 -11.06
CA VAL A 246 -28.99 -13.38 -9.67
C VAL A 246 -29.93 -14.37 -8.94
N PHE A 247 -31.24 -14.31 -9.21
CA PHE A 247 -32.22 -15.22 -8.63
C PHE A 247 -32.53 -16.45 -9.52
N GLY A 248 -31.94 -16.54 -10.71
CA GLY A 248 -32.25 -17.57 -11.71
C GLY A 248 -33.70 -17.49 -12.21
N LEU A 249 -34.28 -16.30 -12.28
CA LEU A 249 -35.68 -16.08 -12.60
C LEU A 249 -35.87 -15.43 -13.98
N SER A 250 -37.01 -15.71 -14.60
CA SER A 250 -37.46 -14.99 -15.79
C SER A 250 -37.98 -13.60 -15.43
N ARG A 251 -37.88 -12.67 -16.38
CA ARG A 251 -38.47 -11.31 -16.29
C ARG A 251 -39.98 -11.32 -16.01
N HIS A 252 -40.66 -12.42 -16.31
CA HIS A 252 -42.11 -12.60 -16.09
C HIS A 252 -42.46 -13.34 -14.78
N CYS A 253 -41.51 -13.60 -13.86
CA CYS A 253 -41.83 -14.38 -12.66
C CYS A 253 -42.78 -13.63 -11.70
N SER A 254 -43.59 -14.36 -10.93
CA SER A 254 -44.49 -13.76 -9.92
C SER A 254 -43.75 -13.21 -8.70
N ASP A 255 -44.40 -12.36 -7.90
CA ASP A 255 -43.82 -11.83 -6.66
C ASP A 255 -43.59 -12.91 -5.61
N ASP A 256 -44.45 -13.92 -5.58
CA ASP A 256 -44.27 -15.11 -4.74
C ASP A 256 -43.02 -15.91 -5.14
N GLN A 257 -42.75 -16.03 -6.45
CA GLN A 257 -41.54 -16.70 -6.94
C GLN A 257 -40.28 -15.90 -6.59
N LEU A 258 -40.31 -14.58 -6.76
CA LEU A 258 -39.20 -13.70 -6.40
C LEU A 258 -38.90 -13.75 -4.90
N LYS A 259 -39.94 -13.66 -4.06
CA LYS A 259 -39.80 -13.72 -2.59
C LYS A 259 -39.25 -15.07 -2.13
N ARG A 260 -39.70 -16.18 -2.74
CA ARG A 260 -39.17 -17.52 -2.43
C ARG A 260 -37.71 -17.67 -2.83
N ALA A 261 -37.32 -17.18 -4.01
CA ALA A 261 -35.94 -17.23 -4.48
C ALA A 261 -35.01 -16.36 -3.61
N TYR A 262 -35.45 -15.15 -3.26
CA TYR A 262 -34.73 -14.26 -2.35
C TYR A 262 -34.53 -14.91 -0.98
N ILE A 263 -35.58 -15.45 -0.36
CA ILE A 263 -35.45 -16.12 0.96
C ILE A 263 -34.48 -17.30 0.89
N LYS A 264 -34.48 -18.05 -0.22
CA LYS A 264 -33.57 -19.18 -0.43
C LYS A 264 -32.11 -18.71 -0.47
N ILE A 265 -31.77 -17.78 -1.37
CA ILE A 265 -30.41 -17.26 -1.54
C ILE A 265 -29.95 -16.51 -0.28
N ALA A 266 -30.83 -15.70 0.33
CA ALA A 266 -30.53 -15.00 1.57
C ALA A 266 -30.19 -15.96 2.71
N LYS A 267 -30.82 -17.14 2.79
CA LYS A 267 -30.51 -18.15 3.79
C LYS A 267 -29.17 -18.86 3.51
N GLU A 268 -28.83 -19.07 2.24
CA GLU A 268 -27.59 -19.74 1.81
C GLU A 268 -26.36 -18.81 1.94
N HIS A 269 -26.54 -17.51 1.72
CA HIS A 269 -25.46 -16.51 1.69
C HIS A 269 -25.56 -15.45 2.79
N HIS A 270 -26.32 -15.71 3.87
CA HIS A 270 -26.36 -14.80 5.01
C HIS A 270 -24.96 -14.73 5.67
N PRO A 271 -24.51 -13.55 6.14
CA PRO A 271 -23.22 -13.43 6.84
C PRO A 271 -23.08 -14.38 8.04
N ASP A 272 -24.18 -14.70 8.72
CA ASP A 272 -24.18 -15.63 9.87
C ASP A 272 -23.83 -17.07 9.49
N VAL A 273 -24.04 -17.49 8.24
CA VAL A 273 -23.63 -18.82 7.77
C VAL A 273 -22.12 -18.98 7.91
N TYR A 274 -21.36 -17.90 7.73
CA TYR A 274 -19.90 -17.88 7.79
C TYR A 274 -19.34 -17.46 9.16
N ALA A 275 -20.20 -17.30 10.17
CA ALA A 275 -19.78 -16.86 11.50
C ALA A 275 -18.77 -17.81 12.18
N TYR A 276 -18.77 -19.09 11.81
CA TYR A 276 -17.81 -20.09 12.29
C TYR A 276 -16.36 -19.79 11.87
N ALA A 277 -16.16 -19.06 10.76
CA ALA A 277 -14.84 -18.80 10.24
C ALA A 277 -14.03 -17.90 11.20
N GLN A 278 -14.70 -16.99 11.94
CA GLN A 278 -14.06 -16.00 12.80
C GLN A 278 -12.90 -15.25 12.09
N ASP A 279 -13.05 -15.02 10.79
CA ASP A 279 -12.07 -14.36 9.92
C ASP A 279 -12.64 -13.03 9.40
N ALA A 280 -11.82 -11.98 9.41
CA ALA A 280 -12.25 -10.63 9.06
C ALA A 280 -12.55 -10.47 7.56
N GLN A 281 -11.79 -11.14 6.68
CA GLN A 281 -12.01 -11.09 5.23
C GLN A 281 -13.24 -11.89 4.83
N VAL A 282 -13.42 -13.08 5.39
CA VAL A 282 -14.64 -13.89 5.18
C VAL A 282 -15.88 -13.09 5.61
N LYS A 283 -15.81 -12.42 6.76
CA LYS A 283 -16.91 -11.56 7.24
C LYS A 283 -17.18 -10.39 6.30
N HIS A 284 -16.14 -9.71 5.81
CA HIS A 284 -16.28 -8.61 4.86
C HIS A 284 -16.95 -9.08 3.56
N LEU A 285 -16.38 -10.11 2.90
CA LEU A 285 -16.89 -10.64 1.63
C LEU A 285 -18.33 -11.16 1.75
N SER A 286 -18.65 -11.90 2.82
CA SER A 286 -20.02 -12.36 3.04
C SER A 286 -21.03 -11.21 3.24
N THR A 287 -20.59 -10.10 3.84
CA THR A 287 -21.43 -8.90 4.03
C THR A 287 -21.69 -8.20 2.69
N GLU A 288 -20.64 -8.05 1.86
CA GLU A 288 -20.74 -7.46 0.52
C GLU A 288 -21.65 -8.29 -0.40
N ILE A 289 -21.45 -9.61 -0.46
CA ILE A 289 -22.30 -10.53 -1.23
C ILE A 289 -23.77 -10.37 -0.83
N PHE A 290 -24.06 -10.33 0.47
CA PHE A 290 -25.43 -10.16 0.96
C PHE A 290 -26.01 -8.79 0.57
N ALA A 291 -25.21 -7.73 0.60
CA ALA A 291 -25.63 -6.40 0.15
C ALA A 291 -25.97 -6.39 -1.35
N HIS A 292 -25.18 -7.07 -2.20
CA HIS A 292 -25.48 -7.23 -3.62
C HIS A 292 -26.77 -8.01 -3.88
N ILE A 293 -27.03 -9.09 -3.14
CA ILE A 293 -28.29 -9.86 -3.22
C ILE A 293 -29.49 -8.97 -2.86
N GLN A 294 -29.37 -8.17 -1.79
CA GLN A 294 -30.41 -7.23 -1.38
C GLN A 294 -30.67 -6.17 -2.46
N LYS A 295 -29.60 -5.61 -3.04
CA LYS A 295 -29.67 -4.64 -4.14
C LYS A 295 -30.40 -5.23 -5.35
N ALA A 296 -30.08 -6.46 -5.74
CA ALA A 296 -30.74 -7.15 -6.85
C ALA A 296 -32.24 -7.35 -6.59
N TYR A 297 -32.63 -7.75 -5.37
CA TYR A 297 -34.04 -7.94 -5.01
C TYR A 297 -34.85 -6.63 -5.11
N GLU A 298 -34.28 -5.53 -4.62
CA GLU A 298 -34.89 -4.21 -4.70
C GLU A 298 -35.00 -3.71 -6.15
N ALA A 299 -33.97 -3.96 -6.96
CA ALA A 299 -33.97 -3.64 -8.39
C ALA A 299 -35.09 -4.36 -9.14
N VAL A 300 -35.25 -5.68 -8.95
CA VAL A 300 -36.34 -6.45 -9.58
C VAL A 300 -37.71 -5.89 -9.17
N LYS A 301 -37.90 -5.57 -7.89
CA LYS A 301 -39.16 -5.00 -7.39
C LYS A 301 -39.47 -3.64 -8.04
N ARG A 302 -38.47 -2.77 -8.20
CA ARG A 302 -38.64 -1.46 -8.86
C ARG A 302 -38.94 -1.57 -10.34
N ILE A 303 -38.25 -2.45 -11.06
CA ILE A 303 -38.50 -2.71 -12.49
C ILE A 303 -39.96 -3.11 -12.73
N ARG A 304 -40.54 -3.91 -11.81
CA ARG A 304 -41.97 -4.32 -11.87
C ARG A 304 -42.95 -3.20 -11.54
N GLU A 305 -42.57 -2.26 -10.69
CA GLU A 305 -43.37 -1.07 -10.36
C GLU A 305 -43.42 -0.05 -11.51
N GLY A 306 -42.80 -0.34 -12.67
CA GLY A 306 -42.77 0.54 -13.84
C GLY A 306 -41.90 1.79 -13.64
N LYS A 307 -41.08 1.79 -12.59
CA LYS A 307 -40.02 2.78 -12.40
C LYS A 307 -38.82 2.30 -13.22
N PRO A 308 -38.12 3.19 -13.95
CA PRO A 308 -36.92 2.77 -14.66
C PRO A 308 -35.96 2.09 -13.66
N ALA A 309 -35.31 1.00 -14.10
CA ALA A 309 -34.04 0.64 -13.48
C ALA A 309 -33.18 1.91 -13.53
N GLU A 310 -32.44 2.24 -12.49
CA GLU A 310 -31.45 3.31 -12.60
C GLU A 310 -30.47 2.90 -13.72
N ASP A 311 -30.75 3.32 -14.95
CA ASP A 311 -29.80 3.29 -16.05
C ASP A 311 -28.60 4.10 -15.56
N GLU A 312 -27.43 3.50 -15.70
CA GLU A 312 -26.13 4.03 -15.29
C GLU A 312 -26.02 5.53 -15.57
N VAL A 313 -26.28 6.33 -14.53
CA VAL A 313 -25.32 7.36 -14.21
C VAL A 313 -24.19 6.61 -13.53
N CYS A 314 -22.96 6.84 -13.96
CA CYS A 314 -21.77 6.40 -13.26
C CYS A 314 -21.85 6.92 -11.81
N PHE A 315 -22.45 6.15 -10.90
CA PHE A 315 -22.50 6.48 -9.49
C PHE A 315 -21.27 5.82 -8.87
N ASP A 316 -20.19 6.57 -8.77
CA ASP A 316 -19.04 6.15 -7.99
C ASP A 316 -19.53 5.67 -6.62
N ASN A 317 -19.11 4.47 -6.22
CA ASN A 317 -19.34 3.87 -4.89
C ASN A 317 -19.03 4.86 -3.74
N ASP A 318 -18.26 5.91 -4.03
CA ASP A 318 -17.88 6.97 -3.11
C ASP A 318 -19.01 7.94 -2.75
N GLU A 319 -19.99 8.27 -3.59
CA GLU A 319 -21.05 9.23 -3.22
C GLU A 319 -22.03 8.65 -2.19
N ILE A 320 -22.49 7.41 -2.39
CA ILE A 320 -23.36 6.70 -1.43
C ILE A 320 -22.60 6.46 -0.12
N ARG A 321 -21.32 6.12 -0.22
CA ARG A 321 -20.43 5.97 0.93
C ARG A 321 -20.24 7.29 1.67
N GLN A 322 -20.05 8.40 0.96
CA GLN A 322 -19.91 9.74 1.54
C GLN A 322 -21.20 10.16 2.25
N GLU A 323 -22.38 9.93 1.65
CA GLU A 323 -23.67 10.24 2.27
C GLU A 323 -23.92 9.39 3.54
N LEU A 324 -23.59 8.09 3.50
CA LEU A 324 -23.70 7.23 4.67
C LEU A 324 -22.75 7.66 5.80
N LEU A 325 -21.48 7.91 5.47
CA LEU A 325 -20.48 8.40 6.42
C LEU A 325 -20.89 9.75 7.00
N PHE A 326 -21.44 10.65 6.18
CA PHE A 326 -21.91 11.96 6.61
C PHE A 326 -23.10 11.84 7.58
N ARG A 327 -24.06 10.96 7.29
CA ARG A 327 -25.17 10.65 8.20
C ARG A 327 -24.68 10.09 9.54
N GLN A 328 -23.73 9.15 9.51
CA GLN A 328 -23.15 8.57 10.71
C GLN A 328 -22.34 9.59 11.53
N ALA A 329 -21.58 10.47 10.86
CA ALA A 329 -20.80 11.52 11.50
C ALA A 329 -21.70 12.53 12.23
N ASN A 330 -22.81 12.91 11.60
CA ASN A 330 -23.83 13.78 12.19
C ASN A 330 -24.59 13.10 13.34
N GLU A 331 -24.88 11.80 13.23
CA GLU A 331 -25.50 11.06 14.32
C GLU A 331 -24.56 10.92 15.53
N ALA A 332 -23.26 10.66 15.32
CA ALA A 332 -22.25 10.70 16.37
C ALA A 332 -22.16 12.09 17.03
N LEU A 333 -22.24 13.16 16.22
CA LEU A 333 -22.27 14.53 16.73
C LEU A 333 -23.51 14.80 17.59
N ARG A 334 -24.69 14.30 17.18
CA ARG A 334 -25.94 14.37 17.95
C ARG A 334 -25.82 13.69 19.31
N LEU A 335 -25.13 12.55 19.34
CA LEU A 335 -24.82 11.80 20.56
C LEU A 335 -23.66 12.40 21.38
N ARG A 336 -23.08 13.53 20.95
CA ARG A 336 -21.89 14.18 21.54
C ARG A 336 -20.64 13.29 21.57
N ASP A 337 -20.59 12.25 20.76
CA ASP A 337 -19.38 11.48 20.53
C ASP A 337 -18.48 12.22 19.52
N TYR A 338 -17.81 13.26 20.03
CA TYR A 338 -16.99 14.14 19.21
C TYR A 338 -15.80 13.40 18.58
N GLN A 339 -15.27 12.35 19.22
CA GLN A 339 -14.11 11.64 18.69
C GLN A 339 -14.50 10.81 17.47
N LYS A 340 -15.57 10.01 17.59
CA LYS A 340 -16.09 9.22 16.47
C LYS A 340 -16.53 10.12 15.31
N SER A 341 -17.19 11.25 15.61
CA SER A 341 -17.60 12.22 14.60
C SER A 341 -16.39 12.82 13.86
N LEU A 342 -15.32 13.19 14.57
CA LEU A 342 -14.08 13.69 13.94
C LEU A 342 -13.41 12.68 13.03
N ASP A 343 -13.36 11.40 13.43
CA ASP A 343 -12.72 10.37 12.62
C ASP A 343 -13.49 10.12 11.32
N LEU A 344 -14.82 10.13 11.37
CA LEU A 344 -15.67 10.02 10.18
C LEU A 344 -15.57 11.26 9.28
N PHE A 345 -15.61 12.46 9.83
CA PHE A 345 -15.43 13.69 9.05
C PHE A 345 -14.02 13.81 8.44
N ARG A 346 -12.98 13.31 9.12
CA ARG A 346 -11.61 13.26 8.56
C ARG A 346 -11.56 12.40 7.31
N VAL A 347 -12.25 11.25 7.31
CA VAL A 347 -12.37 10.41 6.13
C VAL A 347 -13.11 11.15 5.02
N LEU A 348 -14.23 11.80 5.33
CA LEU A 348 -15.00 12.59 4.35
C LEU A 348 -14.19 13.74 3.72
N THR A 349 -13.41 14.48 4.50
CA THR A 349 -12.55 15.56 3.96
C THR A 349 -11.39 15.05 3.10
N LYS A 350 -10.98 13.78 3.27
CA LYS A 350 -9.96 13.15 2.41
C LYS A 350 -10.57 12.64 1.11
N LEU A 351 -11.77 12.06 1.17
CA LEU A 351 -12.49 11.56 0.01
C LEU A 351 -12.98 12.70 -0.89
N SER A 352 -13.42 13.81 -0.31
CA SER A 352 -13.88 14.98 -1.06
C SER A 352 -13.28 16.27 -0.49
N PRO A 353 -12.01 16.56 -0.81
CA PRO A 353 -11.32 17.77 -0.31
C PRO A 353 -12.02 19.08 -0.72
N ASP A 354 -12.72 19.06 -1.85
CA ASP A 354 -13.44 20.21 -2.41
C ASP A 354 -14.88 20.35 -1.88
N ASN A 355 -15.32 19.45 -1.00
CA ASN A 355 -16.64 19.56 -0.37
C ASN A 355 -16.59 20.49 0.86
N ARG A 356 -17.05 21.72 0.66
CA ARG A 356 -17.12 22.77 1.70
C ARG A 356 -17.85 22.29 2.96
N VAL A 357 -18.96 21.56 2.82
CA VAL A 357 -19.83 21.15 3.94
C VAL A 357 -19.08 20.19 4.86
N TYR A 358 -18.26 19.29 4.33
CA TYR A 358 -17.47 18.36 5.14
C TYR A 358 -16.35 19.07 5.91
N ALA A 359 -15.68 20.03 5.28
CA ALA A 359 -14.67 20.86 5.95
C ALA A 359 -15.29 21.70 7.08
N GLU A 360 -16.44 22.35 6.83
CA GLU A 360 -17.19 23.11 7.84
C GLU A 360 -17.62 22.22 9.02
N ALA A 361 -18.15 21.03 8.74
CA ALA A 361 -18.62 20.09 9.75
C ALA A 361 -17.47 19.52 10.60
N PHE A 362 -16.32 19.20 9.97
CA PHE A 362 -15.11 18.78 10.67
C PHE A 362 -14.62 19.84 11.66
N ILE A 363 -14.48 21.09 11.19
CA ILE A 363 -14.00 22.21 12.01
C ILE A 363 -15.01 22.57 13.11
N LYS A 364 -16.30 22.54 12.80
CA LYS A 364 -17.36 22.71 13.80
C LYS A 364 -17.26 21.65 14.90
N THR A 365 -16.97 20.41 14.54
CA THR A 365 -16.78 19.31 15.50
C THR A 365 -15.54 19.51 16.37
N LEU A 366 -14.42 19.98 15.80
CA LEU A 366 -13.23 20.36 16.57
C LEU A 366 -13.54 21.46 17.59
N TYR A 367 -14.28 22.50 17.17
CA TYR A 367 -14.72 23.57 18.06
C TYR A 367 -15.62 23.05 19.18
N LEU A 368 -16.62 22.22 18.89
CA LEU A 368 -17.53 21.67 19.89
C LEU A 368 -16.81 20.77 20.89
N LYS A 369 -15.85 19.95 20.44
CA LYS A 369 -14.99 19.15 21.32
C LYS A 369 -14.17 20.04 22.25
N TRP A 370 -13.54 21.09 21.72
CA TRP A 370 -12.80 22.06 22.52
C TRP A 370 -13.71 22.89 23.44
N GLN A 371 -14.97 23.09 23.07
CA GLN A 371 -15.97 23.74 23.90
C GLN A 371 -16.36 22.87 25.11
N ALA A 372 -16.57 21.58 24.88
CA ALA A 372 -16.96 20.61 25.90
C ALA A 372 -15.78 20.20 26.81
N SER A 373 -14.54 20.23 26.30
CA SER A 373 -13.34 19.83 27.04
C SER A 373 -12.67 21.01 27.77
N LYS A 374 -12.10 20.74 28.96
CA LYS A 374 -11.18 21.67 29.66
C LYS A 374 -9.74 21.61 29.10
N ARG A 375 -9.47 20.72 28.15
CA ARG A 375 -8.16 20.49 27.52
C ARG A 375 -8.30 20.47 25.99
N GLY A 376 -7.44 21.20 25.30
CA GLY A 376 -7.40 21.28 23.83
C GLY A 376 -6.86 22.64 23.38
N SER A 377 -6.36 22.71 22.13
CA SER A 377 -5.69 23.90 21.60
C SER A 377 -6.54 24.58 20.53
N SER A 378 -6.81 25.87 20.72
CA SER A 378 -7.42 26.72 19.70
C SER A 378 -6.53 26.89 18.45
N LEU A 379 -5.23 26.60 18.56
CA LEU A 379 -4.28 26.68 17.45
C LEU A 379 -4.64 25.68 16.33
N GLU A 380 -4.97 24.44 16.69
CA GLU A 380 -5.36 23.40 15.73
C GLU A 380 -6.60 23.83 14.93
N ILE A 381 -7.59 24.40 15.61
CA ILE A 381 -8.83 24.89 14.99
C ILE A 381 -8.54 26.07 14.06
N LYS A 382 -7.72 27.04 14.50
CA LYS A 382 -7.35 28.19 13.67
C LYS A 382 -6.54 27.80 12.44
N LEU A 383 -5.65 26.81 12.55
CA LEU A 383 -4.92 26.26 11.41
C LEU A 383 -5.85 25.56 10.42
N ALA A 384 -6.77 24.72 10.91
CA ALA A 384 -7.77 24.06 10.08
C ALA A 384 -8.69 25.07 9.37
N ILE A 385 -9.14 26.12 10.07
CA ILE A 385 -9.91 27.22 9.46
C ILE A 385 -9.09 27.95 8.39
N LYS A 386 -7.84 28.29 8.69
CA LYS A 386 -6.97 28.99 7.73
C LYS A 386 -6.77 28.17 6.47
N ASP A 387 -6.51 26.87 6.60
CA ASP A 387 -6.37 25.94 5.48
C ASP A 387 -7.68 25.80 4.70
N ALA A 388 -8.82 25.62 5.38
CA ALA A 388 -10.12 25.54 4.71
C ALA A 388 -10.50 26.83 3.96
N LEU A 389 -10.16 28.01 4.49
CA LEU A 389 -10.40 29.30 3.82
C LEU A 389 -9.52 29.51 2.57
N THR A 390 -8.44 28.76 2.39
CA THR A 390 -7.69 28.79 1.12
C THR A 390 -8.51 28.21 -0.03
N ARG A 391 -9.36 27.22 0.27
CA ARG A 391 -10.23 26.52 -0.70
C ARG A 391 -11.63 27.11 -0.75
N PHE A 392 -12.15 27.57 0.39
CA PHE A 392 -13.51 28.09 0.54
C PHE A 392 -13.52 29.52 1.12
N PRO A 393 -12.97 30.52 0.40
CA PRO A 393 -12.85 31.89 0.90
C PRO A 393 -14.21 32.58 1.14
N GLU A 394 -15.28 32.11 0.50
CA GLU A 394 -16.64 32.65 0.61
C GLU A 394 -17.52 31.82 1.57
N SER A 395 -16.93 31.10 2.54
CA SER A 395 -17.69 30.40 3.58
C SER A 395 -17.96 31.30 4.78
N ASP A 396 -19.20 31.76 4.92
CA ASP A 396 -19.64 32.50 6.11
C ASP A 396 -19.55 31.64 7.39
N GLN A 397 -19.78 30.33 7.28
CA GLN A 397 -19.70 29.40 8.39
C GLN A 397 -18.28 29.26 8.96
N LEU A 398 -17.24 29.26 8.11
CA LEU A 398 -15.84 29.24 8.57
C LEU A 398 -15.47 30.53 9.32
N TYR A 399 -15.92 31.69 8.84
CA TYR A 399 -15.71 32.97 9.53
C TYR A 399 -16.51 33.06 10.84
N LEU A 400 -17.71 32.48 10.89
CA LEU A 400 -18.49 32.37 12.11
C LEU A 400 -17.76 31.51 13.16
N LEU A 401 -17.26 30.33 12.76
CA LEU A 401 -16.46 29.45 13.63
C LEU A 401 -15.18 30.17 14.12
N LEU A 402 -14.50 30.90 13.25
CA LEU A 402 -13.32 31.70 13.61
C LEU A 402 -13.65 32.79 14.65
N GLY A 403 -14.78 33.48 14.46
CA GLY A 403 -15.28 34.46 15.42
C GLY A 403 -15.56 33.84 16.79
N TRP A 404 -16.15 32.65 16.84
CA TRP A 404 -16.37 31.94 18.10
C TRP A 404 -15.08 31.46 18.78
N VAL A 405 -14.08 31.05 18.00
CA VAL A 405 -12.76 30.73 18.53
C VAL A 405 -12.13 31.97 19.17
N PHE A 406 -12.06 33.09 18.44
CA PHE A 406 -11.51 34.34 18.98
C PHE A 406 -12.29 34.87 20.18
N LYS A 407 -13.62 34.75 20.16
CA LYS A 407 -14.48 35.15 21.28
C LYS A 407 -14.17 34.34 22.53
N LYS A 408 -13.98 33.02 22.41
CA LYS A 408 -13.60 32.16 23.53
C LYS A 408 -12.18 32.44 24.03
N GLU A 409 -11.28 32.88 23.16
CA GLU A 409 -9.94 33.38 23.52
C GLU A 409 -9.95 34.78 24.14
N GLY A 410 -11.08 35.51 24.11
CA GLY A 410 -11.16 36.90 24.56
C GLY A 410 -10.52 37.91 23.60
N SER A 411 -10.30 37.54 22.33
CA SER A 411 -9.67 38.41 21.33
C SER A 411 -10.69 39.34 20.65
N ASN A 412 -10.32 40.62 20.49
CA ASN A 412 -11.13 41.61 19.76
C ASN A 412 -11.29 41.29 18.27
N LYS A 413 -10.44 40.41 17.71
CA LYS A 413 -10.54 39.91 16.33
C LYS A 413 -11.84 39.13 16.06
N ALA A 414 -12.56 38.72 17.11
CA ALA A 414 -13.87 38.09 16.98
C ALA A 414 -14.87 38.97 16.20
N ILE A 415 -14.85 40.29 16.42
CA ILE A 415 -15.76 41.25 15.76
C ILE A 415 -15.51 41.27 14.25
N GLU A 416 -14.25 41.31 13.83
CA GLU A 416 -13.85 41.30 12.42
C GLU A 416 -14.31 40.02 11.73
N ALA A 417 -14.10 38.86 12.38
CA ALA A 417 -14.53 37.57 11.85
C ALA A 417 -16.06 37.47 11.71
N PHE A 418 -16.84 37.91 12.71
CA PHE A 418 -18.30 37.90 12.60
C PHE A 418 -18.81 38.90 11.55
N ARG A 419 -18.20 40.10 11.43
CA ARG A 419 -18.53 41.05 10.36
C ARG A 419 -18.29 40.46 8.98
N GLN A 420 -17.20 39.73 8.81
CA GLN A 420 -16.88 39.04 7.57
C GLN A 420 -17.92 37.97 7.23
N ALA A 421 -18.34 37.17 8.21
CA ALA A 421 -19.41 36.18 8.02
C ALA A 421 -20.73 36.84 7.57
N VAL A 422 -21.13 37.95 8.20
CA VAL A 422 -22.34 38.71 7.79
C VAL A 422 -22.18 39.39 6.42
N ARG A 423 -20.96 39.79 6.06
CA ARG A 423 -20.69 40.38 4.74
C ARG A 423 -20.87 39.35 3.63
N ILE A 424 -20.37 38.13 3.82
CA ILE A 424 -20.50 37.03 2.86
C ILE A 424 -21.94 36.54 2.80
N ASN A 425 -22.56 36.30 3.97
CA ASN A 425 -23.95 35.90 4.06
C ASN A 425 -24.71 36.83 5.02
N PRO A 426 -25.41 37.84 4.48
CA PRO A 426 -26.23 38.74 5.29
C PRO A 426 -27.26 37.97 6.12
N ASN A 427 -27.74 36.81 5.68
CA ASN A 427 -28.76 36.05 6.41
C ASN A 427 -28.17 35.14 7.50
N ASN A 428 -26.87 35.20 7.78
CA ASN A 428 -26.26 34.45 8.89
C ASN A 428 -26.72 35.03 10.25
N THR A 429 -27.80 34.46 10.77
CA THR A 429 -28.46 34.91 12.01
C THR A 429 -27.57 34.74 13.23
N GLU A 430 -26.72 33.72 13.27
CA GLU A 430 -25.80 33.44 14.37
C GLU A 430 -24.70 34.51 14.46
N ALA A 431 -24.06 34.87 13.34
CA ALA A 431 -23.06 35.93 13.29
C ALA A 431 -23.63 37.30 13.68
N ARG A 432 -24.83 37.64 13.17
CA ARG A 432 -25.53 38.89 13.53
C ARG A 432 -25.88 38.96 15.02
N ARG A 433 -26.36 37.84 15.59
CA ARG A 433 -26.65 37.75 17.02
C ARG A 433 -25.40 38.00 17.85
N GLU A 434 -24.27 37.43 17.44
CA GLU A 434 -23.00 37.60 18.15
C GLU A 434 -22.49 39.05 18.11
N LEU A 435 -22.55 39.72 16.95
CA LEU A 435 -22.21 41.14 16.84
C LEU A 435 -23.08 42.02 17.74
N ARG A 436 -24.40 41.80 17.72
CA ARG A 436 -25.33 42.56 18.58
C ARG A 436 -25.01 42.38 20.06
N LEU A 437 -24.69 41.16 20.50
CA LEU A 437 -24.31 40.88 21.90
C LEU A 437 -23.00 41.56 22.29
N ILE A 438 -22.03 41.65 21.38
CA ILE A 438 -20.76 42.33 21.62
C ILE A 438 -20.96 43.85 21.70
N GLU A 439 -21.76 44.44 20.81
CA GLU A 439 -22.09 45.87 20.81
C GLU A 439 -22.84 46.28 22.09
N MET A 440 -23.82 45.49 22.52
CA MET A 440 -24.53 45.73 23.78
C MET A 440 -23.59 45.68 25.01
N ARG A 441 -22.61 44.77 25.02
CA ARG A 441 -21.61 44.67 26.11
C ARG A 441 -20.55 45.77 26.06
N GLY A 442 -20.24 46.30 24.88
CA GLY A 442 -19.34 47.45 24.69
C GLY A 442 -20.00 48.78 25.09
N GLY A 443 -21.30 48.95 24.79
CA GLY A 443 -22.08 50.12 25.21
C GLY A 443 -22.26 50.21 26.74
N LEU A 444 -22.38 49.08 27.43
CA LEU A 444 -22.48 48.99 28.90
C LEU A 444 -21.16 49.30 29.65
N LYS A 445 -20.01 49.37 28.96
CA LYS A 445 -18.73 49.76 29.56
C LYS A 445 -18.38 51.25 29.38
N ASN A 446 -19.13 51.96 28.53
CA ASN A 446 -18.92 53.36 28.18
C ASN A 446 -20.05 54.29 28.69
N MET A 447 -20.95 53.76 29.52
CA MET A 447 -21.83 54.52 30.44
C MET A 447 -21.31 54.30 31.85
#